data_AF-U3LQF4-F1
#
_entry.id   AF-U3LQF4-F1
#
_cell.length_a   1.000
_cell.length_b   1.000
_cell.length_c   1.000
_cell.angle_alpha   90.00
_cell.angle_beta   90.00
_cell.angle_gamma   90.00
#
_symmetry.space_group_name_H-M   'P 1'
#
loop_
_entity.id
_entity.type
_entity.pdbx_description
1 polymer ?
#
loop_
_entity_poly.entity_id
_entity_poly.type
_entity_poly.pdbx_seq_one_letter_code
_entity_poly.pdbx_strand_id
1 'polypeptide(L)'
;QYFMWEKMRLPIGATFCIMTLHFGQWMNRIFNFYMWAWFPVNFTTPGLLIPSAIFLDVTLMMTGSYMFTALFGGMGWSLLFYPSN
;
A
#
# COMPACT_ATOMS: atom_id res chain seq x y z
N GLN A 1 -1.34 4.51 9.77
CA GLN A 1 -0.23 4.26 10.73
C GLN A 1 -0.45 4.84 12.12
N TYR A 2 -0.67 6.15 12.28
CA TYR A 2 -0.87 6.81 13.58
C TYR A 2 -1.81 6.03 14.52
N PHE A 3 -3.04 5.75 14.08
CA PHE A 3 -4.03 5.05 14.88
C PHE A 3 -3.59 3.65 15.34
N MET A 4 -3.11 2.81 14.42
CA MET A 4 -2.76 1.42 14.73
C MET A 4 -1.49 1.31 15.58
N TRP A 5 -0.54 2.22 15.41
CA TRP A 5 0.71 2.20 16.16
C TRP A 5 0.57 2.81 17.56
N GLU A 6 -0.06 3.99 17.69
CA GLU A 6 -0.21 4.66 18.99
C GLU A 6 -1.21 3.96 19.92
N LYS A 7 -2.34 3.48 19.37
CA LYS A 7 -3.43 2.91 20.20
C LYS A 7 -3.28 1.41 20.44
N MET A 8 -2.73 0.67 19.48
CA MET A 8 -2.71 -0.80 19.51
C MET A 8 -1.29 -1.39 19.39
N ARG A 9 -0.26 -0.57 19.15
CA ARG A 9 1.13 -1.02 18.91
C ARG A 9 1.25 -2.07 17.80
N LEU A 10 0.34 -2.02 16.82
CA LEU A 10 0.32 -2.95 15.69
C LEU A 10 1.08 -2.36 14.48
N PRO A 11 2.13 -3.03 13.97
CA PRO A 11 2.95 -2.56 12.86
C PRO A 11 2.34 -2.94 11.49
N ILE A 12 1.06 -2.67 11.27
CA ILE A 12 0.34 -3.00 10.03
C ILE A 12 -0.46 -1.83 9.47
N GLY A 13 -0.08 -0.62 9.85
CA GLY A 13 -0.87 0.59 9.60
C GLY A 13 -0.90 1.04 8.15
N ALA A 14 0.17 0.85 7.39
CA ALA A 14 0.25 1.19 5.96
C ALA A 14 -0.24 0.02 5.10
N THR A 15 0.16 -1.20 5.46
CA THR A 15 -0.24 -2.45 4.80
C THR A 15 -1.75 -2.64 4.82
N PHE A 16 -2.43 -2.41 5.94
CA PHE A 16 -3.89 -2.48 6.00
C PHE A 16 -4.56 -1.54 4.99
N CYS A 17 -4.17 -0.26 4.96
CA CYS A 17 -4.73 0.72 4.04
C CYS A 17 -4.50 0.34 2.56
N ILE A 18 -3.29 -0.12 2.22
CA ILE A 18 -2.98 -0.53 0.85
C ILE A 18 -3.71 -1.81 0.45
N MET A 19 -3.88 -2.77 1.36
CA MET A 19 -4.67 -3.97 1.07
C MET A 19 -6.14 -3.62 0.80
N THR A 20 -6.73 -2.73 1.59
CA THR A 20 -8.10 -2.26 1.35
C THR A 20 -8.20 -1.51 0.01
N LEU A 21 -7.24 -0.65 -0.31
CA LEU A 21 -7.19 0.06 -1.59
C LEU A 21 -7.07 -0.92 -2.76
N HIS A 22 -6.15 -1.87 -2.69
CA HIS A 22 -5.90 -2.83 -3.76
C HIS A 22 -7.13 -3.72 -4.00
N PHE A 23 -7.78 -4.17 -2.93
CA PHE A 23 -9.04 -4.91 -3.01
C PHE A 23 -10.14 -4.08 -3.69
N GLY A 24 -10.38 -2.84 -3.24
CA GLY A 24 -11.38 -1.95 -3.84
C GLY A 24 -11.07 -1.62 -5.30
N GLN A 25 -9.78 -1.48 -5.63
CA GLN A 25 -9.35 -1.29 -7.01
C GLN A 25 -9.72 -2.50 -7.87
N TRP A 26 -9.34 -3.72 -7.47
CA TRP A 26 -9.67 -4.95 -8.19
C TRP A 26 -11.18 -5.14 -8.37
N MET A 27 -11.97 -4.90 -7.32
CA MET A 27 -13.44 -4.94 -7.44
C MET A 27 -13.94 -4.05 -8.57
N ASN A 28 -13.47 -2.79 -8.63
CA ASN A 28 -13.88 -1.88 -9.69
C ASN A 28 -13.39 -2.32 -11.08
N ARG A 29 -12.20 -2.92 -11.19
CA ARG A 29 -11.67 -3.41 -12.48
C ARG A 29 -12.51 -4.55 -13.03
N ILE A 30 -12.92 -5.48 -12.17
CA ILE A 30 -13.72 -6.62 -12.57
C ILE A 30 -15.17 -6.20 -12.89
N PHE A 31 -15.84 -5.54 -11.95
CA PHE A 31 -17.28 -5.28 -12.09
C PHE A 31 -17.60 -4.10 -13.03
N ASN A 32 -16.78 -3.06 -13.03
CA ASN A 32 -17.05 -1.86 -13.81
C ASN A 32 -16.31 -1.90 -15.16
N PHE A 33 -14.98 -1.96 -15.13
CA PHE A 33 -14.18 -1.85 -16.37
C PHE A 33 -14.32 -3.07 -17.28
N TYR A 34 -14.20 -4.28 -16.74
CA TYR A 34 -14.27 -5.51 -17.53
C TYR A 34 -15.72 -5.91 -17.83
N MET A 35 -16.57 -6.05 -16.80
CA MET A 35 -17.91 -6.61 -16.97
C MET A 35 -18.93 -5.61 -17.57
N TRP A 36 -18.84 -4.31 -17.26
CA TRP A 36 -19.77 -3.31 -17.78
C TRP A 36 -19.24 -2.58 -19.02
N ALA A 37 -18.00 -2.11 -18.98
CA ALA A 37 -17.41 -1.27 -20.03
C ALA A 37 -16.51 -2.04 -21.03
N TRP A 38 -16.36 -3.36 -20.87
CA TRP A 38 -15.65 -4.26 -21.79
C TRP A 38 -14.16 -3.92 -22.05
N PHE A 39 -13.51 -3.25 -21.10
CA PHE A 39 -12.07 -3.03 -21.16
C PHE A 39 -11.30 -4.32 -20.81
N PRO A 40 -10.23 -4.66 -21.54
CA PRO A 40 -9.40 -5.81 -21.19
C PRO A 40 -8.72 -5.59 -19.83
N VAL A 41 -8.70 -6.63 -18.99
CA VAL A 41 -8.17 -6.55 -17.62
C VAL A 41 -6.69 -6.13 -17.62
N ASN A 42 -5.90 -6.63 -18.56
CA ASN A 42 -4.48 -6.29 -18.70
C ASN A 42 -4.22 -4.79 -18.91
N PHE A 43 -5.16 -4.05 -19.48
CA PHE A 43 -5.06 -2.61 -19.69
C PHE A 43 -5.38 -1.80 -18.43
N THR A 44 -6.18 -2.36 -17.51
CA THR A 44 -6.67 -1.65 -16.32
C THR A 44 -6.07 -2.18 -15.02
N THR A 45 -5.05 -3.04 -15.11
CA THR A 45 -4.35 -3.65 -13.99
C THR A 45 -3.91 -2.59 -12.98
N PRO A 46 -4.32 -2.70 -11.70
CA PRO A 46 -3.89 -1.76 -10.68
C PRO A 46 -2.41 -1.93 -10.35
N GLY A 47 -1.76 -0.84 -9.96
CA GLY A 47 -0.39 -0.90 -9.48
C GLY A 47 -0.25 -1.62 -8.13
N LEU A 48 0.90 -2.23 -7.92
CA LEU A 48 1.26 -3.00 -6.75
C LEU A 48 2.04 -2.11 -5.76
N LEU A 49 1.35 -1.70 -4.69
CA LEU A 49 1.89 -0.84 -3.61
C LEU A 49 2.24 -1.62 -2.34
N ILE A 50 1.98 -2.93 -2.32
CA ILE A 50 2.11 -3.79 -1.14
C ILE A 50 3.56 -3.80 -0.60
N PRO A 51 4.62 -3.96 -1.41
CA PRO A 51 5.99 -3.99 -0.93
C PRO A 51 6.42 -2.66 -0.31
N SER A 52 6.05 -1.53 -0.93
CA SER A 52 6.28 -0.19 -0.38
C SER A 52 5.60 -0.02 0.99
N ALA A 53 4.39 -0.54 1.15
CA ALA A 53 3.65 -0.47 2.41
C ALA A 53 4.27 -1.34 3.52
N ILE A 54 4.73 -2.54 3.18
CA ILE A 54 5.45 -3.41 4.12
C ILE A 54 6.71 -2.71 4.61
N PHE A 55 7.49 -2.12 3.70
CA PHE A 55 8.71 -1.40 4.07
C PHE A 55 8.43 -0.24 5.04
N LEU A 56 7.39 0.54 4.77
CA LEU A 56 7.00 1.68 5.60
C LEU A 56 6.53 1.22 7.00
N ASP A 57 5.81 0.11 7.10
CA ASP A 57 5.43 -0.47 8.40
C ASP A 57 6.63 -1.06 9.16
N VAL A 58 7.55 -1.75 8.46
CA VAL A 58 8.77 -2.32 9.07
C VAL A 58 9.71 -1.22 9.58
N THR A 59 9.87 -0.12 8.85
CA THR A 59 10.71 1.00 9.33
C THR A 59 10.15 1.62 10.61
N LEU A 60 8.82 1.76 10.73
CA LEU A 60 8.18 2.21 11.97
C LEU A 60 8.34 1.20 13.11
N MET A 61 8.20 -0.09 12.81
CA MET A 61 8.39 -1.18 13.78
C MET A 61 9.82 -1.22 14.33
N MET A 62 10.83 -1.07 13.47
CA MET A 62 12.25 -1.18 13.85
C MET A 62 12.76 0.07 14.59
N THR A 63 12.31 1.26 14.19
CA THR A 63 12.82 2.53 14.75
C THR A 63 11.95 3.08 15.87
N GLY A 64 10.68 2.69 15.93
CA GLY A 64 9.70 3.21 16.88
C GLY A 64 9.43 4.72 16.76
N SER A 65 9.94 5.39 15.73
CA SER A 65 9.93 6.84 15.58
C SER A 65 9.36 7.29 14.25
N TYR A 66 8.30 8.10 14.29
CA TYR A 66 7.70 8.68 13.09
C TYR A 66 8.65 9.56 12.30
N MET A 67 9.63 10.21 12.94
CA MET A 67 10.60 11.04 12.25
C MET A 67 11.52 10.20 11.36
N PHE A 68 11.99 9.05 11.86
CA PHE A 68 12.77 8.10 11.08
C PHE A 68 11.93 7.44 9.98
N THR A 69 10.69 7.08 10.26
CA THR A 69 9.75 6.53 9.26
C THR A 69 9.46 7.54 8.15
N ALA A 70 9.31 8.83 8.47
CA ALA A 70 9.06 9.86 7.46
C ALA A 70 10.24 10.01 6.49
N LEU A 71 11.47 10.01 7.02
CA LEU A 71 12.69 10.08 6.22
C LEU A 71 12.93 8.79 5.42
N PHE A 72 13.21 7.68 6.10
CA PHE A 72 13.65 6.46 5.43
C PHE A 72 12.48 5.66 4.86
N GLY A 73 11.36 5.56 5.59
CA GLY A 73 10.15 4.89 5.11
C GLY A 73 9.55 5.60 3.91
N GLY A 74 9.53 6.95 3.90
CA GLY A 74 9.09 7.74 2.76
C GLY A 74 10.00 7.60 1.52
N MET A 75 11.32 7.62 1.72
CA MET A 75 12.28 7.36 0.64
C MET A 75 12.11 5.94 0.07
N GLY A 76 12.06 4.93 0.94
CA GLY A 76 11.89 3.53 0.53
C GLY A 76 10.56 3.29 -0.18
N TRP A 77 9.47 3.94 0.25
CA TRP A 77 8.18 3.85 -0.42
C TRP A 77 8.27 4.22 -1.91
N SER A 78 8.91 5.35 -2.20
CA SER A 78 9.03 5.89 -3.56
C SER A 78 9.99 5.05 -4.41
N LEU A 79 11.12 4.62 -3.84
CA LEU A 79 12.12 3.82 -4.54
C LEU A 79 11.63 2.40 -4.85
N LEU A 80 10.84 1.79 -3.95
CA LEU A 80 10.31 0.44 -4.13
C LEU A 80 9.10 0.40 -5.07
N PHE A 81 8.51 1.54 -5.42
CA PHE A 81 7.32 1.56 -6.27
C PHE A 81 7.58 0.96 -7.66
N TYR A 82 8.62 1.44 -8.36
CA TYR A 82 8.92 0.97 -9.72
C TYR A 82 9.38 -0.49 -9.79
N PRO A 83 10.29 -0.98 -8.92
CA PRO A 83 10.65 -2.40 -8.91
C PRO A 83 9.49 -3.35 -8.58
N SER A 84 8.42 -2.85 -7.96
CA SER A 84 7.25 -3.66 -7.58
C SER A 84 6.19 -3.77 -8.68
N ASN A 85 6.30 -2.99 -9.75
CA ASN A 85 5.32 -2.87 -10.84
C ASN A 85 5.94 -3.23 -12.19
#